data_AF-A0A2R5EFI6-F1
#
_entry.id   AF-A0A2R5EFI6-F1
#
_cell.length_a   1.000
_cell.length_b   1.000
_cell.length_c   1.000
_cell.angle_alpha   90.00
_cell.angle_beta   90.00
_cell.angle_gamma   90.00
#
_symmetry.space_group_name_H-M   'P 1'
#
loop_
_entity.id
_entity.type
_entity.pdbx_description
1 polymer ?
#
loop_
_entity_poly.entity_id
_entity_poly.type
_entity_poly.pdbx_seq_one_letter_code
_entity_poly.pdbx_strand_id
1 'polypeptide(L)'
;MANTCIVCGQAAGSGEHVFPAALGGRRINRNIYCTKHDNGYSSLVAELANQVDVLNARLGVVPDHSKDVKSVLARDAMSGEELRLSAKESVFTAPRVISQEPAGNGVLMNMSFPNREAMNQWLAEKKANGLDVTPLQKAQEQTYFLGEVHHQRCFGGPYGLGAVAYITQTFLGQEFPDLARSSNVAQFIAYTQAIAALAQITGGSGEATDGPADPRLELARQALTAALAPWGGQAPVWWDFDPQPDPTPNAFEFGHRVTVGVDTSDGQIFGRFSLFSSIHFSMLFGTTSAGAATKTVTVDIDPMAAHTPNDIKRVEAASAIARVAVPALPTAGLATAISSGSQEAVLTDLMRKIEAHSLAKSAARIHAELAAYSTLSEFEGEQLVDRLIDGQAQRVLNMTKWVLQNFKPRLPAELLPVLGPMIDAMTAHDPNSTNGLSTMANATLAIAKSALAAQMREDIKDGRLDERRIAQLMGEGPGAAVVGQAVLTPITQALGG
;
A
#
# COMPACT_ATOMS: atom_id res chain seq x y z
N MET A 1 -22.66 24.76 22.63
CA MET A 1 -22.93 25.45 21.36
C MET A 1 -23.83 24.58 20.50
N ALA A 2 -24.66 25.19 19.66
CA ALA A 2 -25.54 24.41 18.76
C ALA A 2 -24.69 23.57 17.80
N ASN A 3 -25.07 22.29 17.61
CA ASN A 3 -24.44 21.40 16.63
C ASN A 3 -24.74 21.94 15.23
N THR A 4 -23.91 22.84 14.72
CA THR A 4 -24.06 23.42 13.38
C THR A 4 -22.97 22.93 12.44
N CYS A 5 -23.31 22.76 11.18
CA CYS A 5 -22.41 22.38 10.11
C CYS A 5 -21.40 23.50 9.87
N ILE A 6 -20.10 23.17 9.86
CA ILE A 6 -19.03 24.16 9.65
C ILE A 6 -19.09 24.84 8.28
N VAL A 7 -19.76 24.22 7.30
CA VAL A 7 -19.86 24.75 5.94
C VAL A 7 -21.02 25.74 5.77
N CYS A 8 -22.19 25.47 6.36
CA CYS A 8 -23.41 26.25 6.08
C CYS A 8 -24.16 26.77 7.31
N GLY A 9 -23.68 26.49 8.52
CA GLY A 9 -24.32 26.92 9.77
C GLY A 9 -25.65 26.24 10.11
N GLN A 10 -26.21 25.40 9.23
CA GLN A 10 -27.41 24.59 9.50
C GLN A 10 -27.12 23.48 10.52
N ALA A 11 -28.15 22.80 11.03
CA ALA A 11 -27.95 21.69 11.98
C ALA A 11 -26.99 20.61 11.42
N ALA A 12 -25.96 20.28 12.19
CA ALA A 12 -25.11 19.12 11.97
C ALA A 12 -25.80 17.85 12.50
N GLY A 13 -25.34 16.71 12.02
CA GLY A 13 -25.88 15.42 12.46
C GLY A 13 -25.43 14.23 11.63
N SER A 14 -24.64 14.46 10.57
CA SER A 14 -24.07 13.36 9.80
C SER A 14 -23.07 12.61 10.66
N GLY A 15 -23.15 11.28 10.71
CA GLY A 15 -22.19 10.45 11.43
C GLY A 15 -20.86 10.35 10.70
N GLU A 16 -20.25 11.48 10.37
CA GLU A 16 -19.07 11.50 9.52
C GLU A 16 -17.88 10.87 10.22
N HIS A 17 -17.13 10.05 9.50
CA HIS A 17 -15.85 9.55 9.97
C HIS A 17 -14.84 10.68 10.10
N VAL A 18 -14.31 10.91 11.30
CA VAL A 18 -13.32 11.97 11.57
C VAL A 18 -12.08 11.78 10.70
N PHE A 19 -11.73 10.52 10.45
CA PHE A 19 -10.72 10.10 9.49
C PHE A 19 -11.33 9.03 8.58
N PRO A 20 -11.07 9.00 7.26
CA PRO A 20 -11.74 8.07 6.36
C PRO A 20 -11.65 6.59 6.77
N ALA A 21 -12.81 5.90 6.75
CA ALA A 21 -12.88 4.46 7.05
C ALA A 21 -12.01 3.60 6.12
N ALA A 22 -11.88 4.00 4.86
CA ALA A 22 -11.03 3.31 3.88
C ALA A 22 -9.53 3.40 4.19
N LEU A 23 -9.13 4.32 5.08
CA LEU A 23 -7.75 4.51 5.53
C LEU A 23 -7.56 4.06 7.00
N GLY A 24 -8.52 3.34 7.57
CA GLY A 24 -8.45 2.86 8.96
C GLY A 24 -9.07 3.80 9.99
N GLY A 25 -9.87 4.78 9.59
CA GLY A 25 -10.59 5.64 10.53
C GLY A 25 -11.89 5.02 11.05
N ARG A 26 -12.04 4.91 12.37
CA ARG A 26 -13.16 4.19 13.01
C ARG A 26 -14.07 5.07 13.85
N ARG A 27 -13.72 6.35 13.98
CA ARG A 27 -14.42 7.30 14.84
C ARG A 27 -15.36 8.16 14.01
N ILE A 28 -16.59 8.30 14.48
CA ILE A 28 -17.60 9.16 13.89
C ILE A 28 -17.86 10.39 14.77
N ASN A 29 -18.14 11.54 14.15
CA ASN A 29 -18.48 12.77 14.86
C ASN A 29 -19.68 13.47 14.20
N ARG A 30 -20.79 13.57 14.95
CA ARG A 30 -22.05 14.15 14.48
C ARG A 30 -22.12 15.68 14.51
N ASN A 31 -21.05 16.34 14.96
CA ASN A 31 -21.06 17.76 15.26
C ASN A 31 -20.26 18.60 14.24
N ILE A 32 -19.84 18.03 13.11
CA ILE A 32 -18.99 18.71 12.11
C ILE A 32 -19.80 19.09 10.87
N TYR A 33 -20.45 18.12 10.22
CA TYR A 33 -21.17 18.33 8.96
C TYR A 33 -22.66 17.96 9.06
N CYS A 34 -23.45 18.58 8.18
CA CYS A 34 -24.78 18.08 7.82
C CYS A 34 -24.64 17.05 6.68
N THR A 35 -25.62 16.17 6.52
CA THR A 35 -25.60 15.08 5.51
C THR A 35 -25.29 15.55 4.09
N LYS A 36 -25.77 16.73 3.69
CA LYS A 36 -25.51 17.30 2.37
C LYS A 36 -24.01 17.55 2.14
N HIS A 37 -23.35 18.24 3.07
CA HIS A 37 -21.94 18.61 2.91
C HIS A 37 -21.03 17.41 3.15
N ASP A 38 -21.43 16.50 4.03
CA ASP A 38 -20.74 15.24 4.27
C ASP A 38 -20.67 14.39 2.98
N ASN A 39 -21.83 14.09 2.38
CA ASN A 39 -21.91 13.38 1.11
C ASN A 39 -21.20 14.15 -0.03
N GLY A 40 -21.12 15.48 0.07
CA GLY A 40 -20.37 16.37 -0.81
C GLY A 40 -18.90 15.99 -0.96
N TYR A 41 -18.27 15.47 0.10
CA TYR A 41 -16.84 15.14 0.11
C TYR A 41 -16.51 13.70 -0.27
N SER A 42 -17.52 12.84 -0.44
CA SER A 42 -17.34 11.40 -0.68
C SER A 42 -16.40 11.06 -1.84
N SER A 43 -16.46 11.81 -2.95
CA SER A 43 -15.57 11.63 -4.10
C SER A 43 -14.10 11.93 -3.79
N LEU A 44 -13.80 12.90 -2.92
CA LEU A 44 -12.41 13.17 -2.51
C LEU A 44 -11.87 12.03 -1.63
N VAL A 45 -12.71 11.53 -0.72
CA VAL A 45 -12.34 10.40 0.14
C VAL A 45 -12.09 9.14 -0.68
N ALA A 46 -12.98 8.85 -1.65
CA ALA A 46 -12.82 7.72 -2.56
C ALA A 46 -11.55 7.86 -3.42
N GLU A 47 -11.26 9.06 -3.91
CA GLU A 47 -10.04 9.34 -4.67
C GLU A 47 -8.79 9.05 -3.84
N LEU A 48 -8.67 9.62 -2.63
CA LEU A 48 -7.49 9.39 -1.79
C LEU A 48 -7.34 7.90 -1.44
N ALA A 49 -8.45 7.23 -1.12
CA ALA A 49 -8.45 5.80 -0.84
C ALA A 49 -7.96 4.97 -2.04
N ASN A 50 -8.31 5.36 -3.27
CA ASN A 50 -7.81 4.72 -4.49
C ASN A 50 -6.33 5.02 -4.73
N GLN A 51 -5.84 6.22 -4.42
CA GLN A 51 -4.43 6.57 -4.64
C GLN A 51 -3.47 5.82 -3.70
N VAL A 52 -3.93 5.38 -2.52
CA VAL A 52 -3.11 4.65 -1.54
C VAL A 52 -3.54 3.19 -1.36
N ASP A 53 -4.40 2.67 -2.25
CA ASP A 53 -4.98 1.33 -2.12
C ASP A 53 -3.92 0.21 -2.12
N VAL A 54 -2.85 0.35 -2.90
CA VAL A 54 -1.72 -0.59 -2.93
C VAL A 54 -1.02 -0.65 -1.57
N LEU A 55 -0.78 0.50 -0.94
CA LEU A 55 -0.12 0.59 0.36
C LEU A 55 -1.00 -0.08 1.43
N ASN A 56 -2.30 0.24 1.43
CA ASN A 56 -3.28 -0.38 2.33
C ASN A 56 -3.38 -1.89 2.12
N ALA A 57 -3.44 -2.34 0.86
CA ALA A 57 -3.52 -3.74 0.50
C ALA A 57 -2.28 -4.50 0.97
N ARG A 58 -1.07 -3.95 0.77
CA ARG A 58 0.21 -4.55 1.18
C ARG A 58 0.42 -4.56 2.69
N LEU A 59 0.01 -3.49 3.39
CA LEU A 59 0.07 -3.42 4.86
C LEU A 59 -0.97 -4.31 5.54
N GLY A 60 -2.10 -4.59 4.87
CA GLY A 60 -3.20 -5.33 5.47
C GLY A 60 -4.17 -4.45 6.25
N VAL A 61 -4.35 -3.19 5.82
CA VAL A 61 -5.34 -2.27 6.39
C VAL A 61 -6.75 -2.82 6.15
N VAL A 62 -7.52 -2.97 7.22
CA VAL A 62 -8.90 -3.45 7.18
C VAL A 62 -9.83 -2.24 7.29
N PRO A 63 -10.64 -1.94 6.26
CA PRO A 63 -11.66 -0.88 6.33
C PRO A 63 -12.70 -1.17 7.41
N ASP A 64 -13.26 -0.13 8.04
CA ASP A 64 -14.22 -0.27 9.16
C ASP A 64 -15.46 -1.12 8.82
N HIS A 65 -15.97 -1.03 7.58
CA HIS A 65 -17.14 -1.79 7.12
C HIS A 65 -16.79 -3.13 6.47
N SER A 66 -15.53 -3.57 6.56
CA SER A 66 -15.05 -4.83 6.01
C SER A 66 -14.58 -5.77 7.12
N LYS A 67 -14.71 -7.08 6.89
CA LYS A 67 -14.06 -8.11 7.73
C LYS A 67 -12.66 -8.48 7.23
N ASP A 68 -12.33 -8.05 6.01
CA ASP A 68 -11.13 -8.46 5.31
C ASP A 68 -10.38 -7.28 4.69
N VAL A 69 -9.08 -7.51 4.46
CA VAL A 69 -8.20 -6.60 3.74
C VAL A 69 -8.72 -6.43 2.32
N LYS A 70 -8.86 -5.18 1.87
CA LYS A 70 -9.23 -4.91 0.48
C LYS A 70 -8.06 -5.23 -0.44
N SER A 71 -8.32 -6.00 -1.49
CA SER A 71 -7.33 -6.26 -2.54
C SER A 71 -7.33 -5.13 -3.58
N VAL A 72 -6.19 -4.97 -4.25
CA VAL A 72 -6.00 -4.04 -5.38
C VAL A 72 -5.77 -4.82 -6.67
N LEU A 73 -6.22 -4.30 -7.80
CA LEU A 73 -5.88 -4.85 -9.12
C LEU A 73 -4.46 -4.45 -9.50
N ALA A 74 -3.67 -5.43 -9.93
CA ALA A 74 -2.34 -5.25 -10.49
C ALA A 74 -2.17 -6.16 -11.72
N ARG A 75 -1.07 -6.01 -12.46
CA ARG A 75 -0.78 -6.85 -13.62
C ARG A 75 0.53 -7.60 -13.41
N ASP A 76 0.54 -8.87 -13.78
CA ASP A 76 1.80 -9.60 -13.92
C ASP A 76 2.57 -9.03 -15.12
N ALA A 77 3.82 -8.64 -14.92
CA ALA A 77 4.61 -7.97 -15.95
C ALA A 77 4.93 -8.89 -17.13
N MET A 78 4.97 -10.21 -16.92
CA MET A 78 5.35 -11.19 -17.94
C MET A 78 4.17 -11.60 -18.79
N SER A 79 3.02 -11.90 -18.18
CA SER A 79 1.83 -12.33 -18.93
C SER A 79 0.88 -11.18 -19.30
N GLY A 80 1.00 -10.02 -18.63
CA GLY A 80 0.06 -8.91 -18.77
C GLY A 80 -1.31 -9.15 -18.12
N GLU A 81 -1.51 -10.35 -17.54
CA GLU A 81 -2.77 -10.76 -16.93
C GLU A 81 -2.99 -10.03 -15.61
N GLU A 82 -4.26 -9.79 -15.30
CA GLU A 82 -4.67 -9.07 -14.12
C GLU A 82 -4.78 -10.00 -12.90
N LEU A 83 -4.35 -9.49 -11.74
CA LEU A 83 -4.42 -10.17 -10.46
C LEU A 83 -4.92 -9.25 -9.35
N ARG A 84 -5.61 -9.83 -8.38
CA ARG A 84 -5.93 -9.20 -7.10
C ARG A 84 -4.76 -9.41 -6.15
N LEU A 85 -4.28 -8.32 -5.56
CA LEU A 85 -3.13 -8.29 -4.65
C LEU A 85 -3.55 -7.77 -3.27
N SER A 86 -3.12 -8.46 -2.22
CA SER A 86 -3.23 -8.02 -0.83
C SER A 86 -2.13 -8.62 0.04
N ALA A 87 -2.07 -8.23 1.31
CA ALA A 87 -1.20 -8.82 2.32
C ALA A 87 -1.51 -10.30 2.60
N LYS A 88 -2.73 -10.77 2.27
CA LYS A 88 -3.17 -12.15 2.49
C LYS A 88 -2.87 -13.05 1.29
N GLU A 89 -3.16 -12.56 0.09
CA GLU A 89 -3.09 -13.37 -1.13
C GLU A 89 -2.79 -12.53 -2.36
N SER A 90 -2.26 -13.21 -3.39
CA SER A 90 -2.14 -12.70 -4.75
C SER A 90 -2.74 -13.74 -5.69
N VAL A 91 -3.80 -13.37 -6.40
CA VAL A 91 -4.64 -14.33 -7.14
C VAL A 91 -5.09 -13.72 -8.46
N PHE A 92 -4.91 -14.44 -9.58
CA PHE A 92 -5.39 -14.01 -10.90
C PHE A 92 -6.92 -13.79 -10.90
N THR A 93 -7.39 -12.83 -11.68
CA THR A 93 -8.83 -12.53 -11.77
C THR A 93 -9.59 -13.46 -12.72
N ALA A 94 -8.88 -14.15 -13.62
CA ALA A 94 -9.48 -14.99 -14.65
C ALA A 94 -8.77 -16.35 -14.80
N PRO A 95 -9.44 -17.36 -15.37
CA PRO A 95 -8.80 -18.59 -15.82
C PRO A 95 -7.74 -18.31 -16.89
N ARG A 96 -6.66 -19.11 -16.90
CA ARG A 96 -5.55 -18.96 -17.84
C ARG A 96 -5.40 -20.23 -18.66
N VAL A 97 -5.12 -20.08 -19.95
CA VAL A 97 -4.77 -21.19 -20.84
C VAL A 97 -3.24 -21.32 -20.82
N ILE A 98 -2.75 -22.45 -20.32
CA ILE A 98 -1.32 -22.76 -20.23
C ILE A 98 -0.83 -23.34 -21.55
N SER A 99 -1.58 -24.28 -22.11
CA SER A 99 -1.31 -24.85 -23.43
C SER A 99 -2.60 -25.29 -24.10
N GLN A 100 -2.57 -25.33 -25.43
CA GLN A 100 -3.69 -25.73 -26.26
C GLN A 100 -3.19 -26.52 -27.47
N GLU A 101 -3.74 -27.72 -27.69
CA GLU A 101 -3.36 -28.60 -28.79
C GLU A 101 -4.62 -29.13 -29.51
N PRO A 102 -4.60 -29.22 -30.85
CA PRO A 102 -5.69 -29.88 -31.59
C PRO A 102 -5.78 -31.36 -31.21
N ALA A 103 -6.99 -31.84 -30.95
CA ALA A 103 -7.25 -33.23 -30.60
C ALA A 103 -8.48 -33.74 -31.37
N GLY A 104 -8.26 -34.34 -32.54
CA GLY A 104 -9.31 -34.80 -33.44
C GLY A 104 -10.26 -33.67 -33.84
N ASN A 105 -11.52 -33.77 -33.42
CA ASN A 105 -12.58 -32.80 -33.72
C ASN A 105 -12.66 -31.67 -32.68
N GLY A 106 -11.77 -31.68 -31.69
CA GLY A 106 -11.79 -30.77 -30.56
C GLY A 106 -10.38 -30.28 -30.20
N VAL A 107 -10.25 -29.84 -28.95
CA VAL A 107 -9.06 -29.18 -28.43
C VAL A 107 -8.74 -29.74 -27.05
N LEU A 108 -7.49 -30.15 -26.85
CA LEU A 108 -6.93 -30.43 -25.54
C LEU A 108 -6.40 -29.12 -24.96
N MET A 109 -6.83 -28.76 -23.74
CA MET A 109 -6.36 -27.56 -23.04
C MET A 109 -5.77 -27.92 -21.69
N ASN A 110 -4.60 -27.38 -21.37
CA ASN A 110 -4.13 -27.27 -19.99
C ASN A 110 -4.47 -25.88 -19.48
N MET A 111 -5.17 -25.80 -18.35
CA MET A 111 -5.68 -24.54 -17.82
C MET A 111 -5.35 -24.41 -16.33
N SER A 112 -5.15 -23.17 -15.89
CA SER A 112 -5.13 -22.82 -14.47
C SER A 112 -6.33 -21.95 -14.11
N PHE A 113 -6.81 -22.12 -12.89
CA PHE A 113 -7.94 -21.38 -12.36
C PHE A 113 -7.53 -20.73 -11.04
N PRO A 114 -8.04 -19.53 -10.73
CA PRO A 114 -7.79 -18.85 -9.45
C PRO A 114 -8.12 -19.71 -8.23
N ASN A 115 -9.19 -20.49 -8.33
CA ASN A 115 -9.65 -21.44 -7.34
C ASN A 115 -10.63 -22.44 -7.98
N ARG A 116 -11.09 -23.42 -7.18
CA ARG A 116 -12.04 -24.46 -7.65
C ARG A 116 -13.41 -23.91 -8.02
N GLU A 117 -13.85 -22.84 -7.36
CA GLU A 117 -15.15 -22.21 -7.65
C GLU A 117 -15.15 -21.58 -9.04
N ALA A 118 -14.10 -20.83 -9.39
CA ALA A 118 -13.90 -20.25 -10.71
C ALA A 118 -13.83 -21.32 -11.82
N MET A 119 -13.19 -22.46 -11.54
CA MET A 119 -13.19 -23.61 -12.47
C MET A 119 -14.61 -24.13 -12.71
N ASN A 120 -15.38 -24.36 -11.64
CA ASN A 120 -16.75 -24.87 -11.75
C ASN A 120 -17.65 -23.89 -12.49
N GLN A 121 -17.51 -22.59 -12.21
CA GLN A 121 -18.26 -21.53 -12.89
C GLN A 121 -17.93 -21.49 -14.39
N TRP A 122 -16.64 -21.53 -14.75
CA TRP A 122 -16.21 -21.57 -16.14
C TRP A 122 -16.73 -22.81 -16.87
N LEU A 123 -16.70 -24.00 -16.25
CA LEU A 123 -17.27 -25.23 -16.83
C LEU A 123 -18.78 -25.09 -17.06
N ALA A 124 -19.52 -24.52 -16.11
CA ALA A 124 -20.95 -24.28 -16.24
C ALA A 124 -21.26 -23.29 -17.37
N GLU A 125 -20.49 -22.21 -17.50
CA GLU A 125 -20.61 -21.23 -18.57
C GLU A 125 -20.33 -21.83 -19.95
N LYS A 126 -19.30 -22.66 -20.09
CA LYS A 126 -19.01 -23.34 -21.37
C LYS A 126 -20.13 -24.30 -21.76
N LYS A 127 -20.65 -25.06 -20.80
CA LYS A 127 -21.80 -25.95 -21.02
C LYS A 127 -23.06 -25.17 -21.41
N ALA A 128 -23.34 -24.04 -20.76
CA ALA A 128 -24.49 -23.18 -21.09
C ALA A 128 -24.38 -22.58 -22.50
N ASN A 129 -23.16 -22.35 -22.99
CA ASN A 129 -22.87 -21.90 -24.34
C ASN A 129 -22.80 -23.05 -25.38
N GLY A 130 -23.22 -24.26 -25.01
CA GLY A 130 -23.27 -25.41 -25.92
C GLY A 130 -21.93 -26.08 -26.21
N LEU A 131 -20.87 -25.77 -25.46
CA LEU A 131 -19.57 -26.43 -25.57
C LEU A 131 -19.52 -27.64 -24.62
N ASP A 132 -19.16 -28.80 -25.16
CA ASP A 132 -18.88 -29.99 -24.36
C ASP A 132 -17.44 -29.92 -23.83
N VAL A 133 -17.30 -29.73 -22.51
CA VAL A 133 -16.02 -29.60 -21.83
C VAL A 133 -15.95 -30.58 -20.68
N THR A 134 -15.00 -31.52 -20.75
CA THR A 134 -14.81 -32.56 -19.73
C THR A 134 -13.39 -32.49 -19.16
N PRO A 135 -13.23 -32.33 -17.83
CA PRO A 135 -11.93 -32.44 -17.19
C PRO A 135 -11.34 -33.84 -17.37
N LEU A 136 -10.16 -33.93 -17.98
CA LEU A 136 -9.49 -35.22 -18.23
C LEU A 136 -8.61 -35.67 -17.05
N GLN A 137 -8.26 -34.75 -16.15
CA GLN A 137 -7.43 -35.01 -14.98
C GLN A 137 -8.03 -34.35 -13.75
N LYS A 138 -7.68 -34.88 -12.57
CA LYS A 138 -8.02 -34.25 -11.30
C LYS A 138 -7.21 -32.96 -11.17
N ALA A 139 -7.89 -31.86 -10.86
CA ALA A 139 -7.25 -30.59 -10.59
C ALA A 139 -6.20 -30.72 -9.46
N GLN A 140 -5.03 -30.16 -9.69
CA GLN A 140 -3.94 -30.07 -8.72
C GLN A 140 -3.81 -28.63 -8.25
N GLU A 141 -3.64 -28.45 -6.93
CA GLU A 141 -3.35 -27.15 -6.35
C GLU A 141 -1.85 -26.92 -6.39
N GLN A 142 -1.43 -25.79 -6.96
CA GLN A 142 -0.03 -25.44 -7.10
C GLN A 142 0.14 -23.94 -6.87
N THR A 143 1.20 -23.55 -6.16
CA THR A 143 1.58 -22.15 -6.01
C THR A 143 2.09 -21.62 -7.33
N TYR A 144 1.54 -20.49 -7.78
CA TYR A 144 2.10 -19.71 -8.88
C TYR A 144 3.07 -18.66 -8.33
N PHE A 145 4.29 -18.63 -8.85
CA PHE A 145 5.32 -17.68 -8.43
C PHE A 145 5.27 -16.44 -9.30
N LEU A 146 4.98 -15.31 -8.67
CA LEU A 146 4.88 -14.03 -9.36
C LEU A 146 6.26 -13.48 -9.68
N GLY A 147 6.34 -12.84 -10.85
CA GLY A 147 7.48 -12.03 -11.25
C GLY A 147 7.35 -10.60 -10.74
N GLU A 148 7.73 -9.66 -11.59
CA GLU A 148 7.43 -8.26 -11.36
C GLU A 148 5.92 -8.03 -11.50
N VAL A 149 5.36 -7.28 -10.57
CA VAL A 149 3.94 -6.93 -10.56
C VAL A 149 3.82 -5.44 -10.78
N HIS A 150 3.18 -5.05 -11.87
CA HIS A 150 3.02 -3.66 -12.26
C HIS A 150 1.72 -3.08 -11.74
N HIS A 151 1.85 -1.85 -11.27
CA HIS A 151 0.77 -1.05 -10.75
C HIS A 151 1.05 0.42 -11.04
N GLN A 152 0.01 1.18 -11.37
CA GLN A 152 0.08 2.63 -11.53
C GLN A 152 -1.02 3.33 -10.73
N ARG A 153 -0.63 4.29 -9.89
CA ARG A 153 -1.51 5.31 -9.29
C ARG A 153 -0.96 6.70 -9.55
N CYS A 154 -1.87 7.67 -9.67
CA CYS A 154 -1.56 9.08 -9.66
C CYS A 154 -1.81 9.62 -8.24
N PHE A 155 -0.75 9.81 -7.46
CA PHE A 155 -0.89 10.24 -6.06
C PHE A 155 -0.60 11.74 -5.89
N GLY A 156 -1.46 12.44 -5.14
CA GLY A 156 -1.27 13.85 -4.76
C GLY A 156 -1.44 14.88 -5.87
N GLY A 157 -2.25 14.57 -6.89
CA GLY A 157 -2.83 15.58 -7.80
C GLY A 157 -3.88 16.47 -7.10
N PRO A 158 -4.55 17.39 -7.82
CA PRO A 158 -5.48 18.36 -7.23
C PRO A 158 -6.57 17.75 -6.33
N TYR A 159 -7.14 16.61 -6.73
CA TYR A 159 -8.15 15.91 -5.93
C TYR A 159 -7.56 15.21 -4.70
N GLY A 160 -6.34 14.67 -4.80
CA GLY A 160 -5.63 14.09 -3.66
C GLY A 160 -5.30 15.16 -2.62
N LEU A 161 -4.79 16.32 -3.05
CA LEU A 161 -4.56 17.47 -2.18
C LEU A 161 -5.87 18.02 -1.59
N GLY A 162 -6.94 18.07 -2.38
CA GLY A 162 -8.29 18.41 -1.90
C GLY A 162 -8.79 17.46 -0.80
N ALA A 163 -8.53 16.16 -0.95
CA ALA A 163 -8.86 15.16 0.07
C ALA A 163 -8.05 15.34 1.36
N VAL A 164 -6.74 15.61 1.24
CA VAL A 164 -5.88 15.94 2.38
C VAL A 164 -6.38 17.19 3.11
N ALA A 165 -6.74 18.23 2.36
CA ALA A 165 -7.31 19.46 2.92
C ALA A 165 -8.64 19.19 3.63
N TYR A 166 -9.52 18.38 3.04
CA TYR A 166 -10.78 17.97 3.64
C TYR A 166 -10.58 17.24 4.98
N ILE A 167 -9.71 16.23 5.01
CA ILE A 167 -9.43 15.46 6.24
C ILE A 167 -8.95 16.40 7.34
N THR A 168 -7.98 17.25 7.03
CA THR A 168 -7.40 18.15 8.04
C THR A 168 -8.41 19.22 8.49
N GLN A 169 -9.32 19.68 7.62
CA GLN A 169 -10.46 20.53 7.98
C GLN A 169 -11.41 19.83 8.96
N THR A 170 -11.68 18.54 8.76
CA THR A 170 -12.51 17.75 9.70
C THR A 170 -11.86 17.69 11.08
N PHE A 171 -10.54 17.53 11.17
CA PHE A 171 -9.80 17.60 12.43
C PHE A 171 -9.82 19.01 13.05
N LEU A 172 -9.71 20.07 12.24
CA LEU A 172 -9.88 21.44 12.73
C LEU A 172 -11.29 21.65 13.30
N GLY A 173 -12.32 21.14 12.62
CA GLY A 173 -13.71 21.17 13.08
C GLY A 173 -13.95 20.41 14.39
N GLN A 174 -13.21 19.33 14.61
CA GLN A 174 -13.27 18.56 15.84
C GLN A 174 -12.54 19.26 17.00
N GLU A 175 -11.31 19.70 16.78
CA GLU A 175 -10.41 20.14 17.86
C GLU A 175 -10.52 21.65 18.14
N PHE A 176 -10.97 22.43 17.16
CA PHE A 176 -11.19 23.87 17.23
C PHE A 176 -12.58 24.26 16.66
N PRO A 177 -13.68 23.76 17.26
CA PRO A 177 -15.03 23.87 16.69
C PRO A 177 -15.48 25.32 16.42
N ASP A 178 -15.07 26.27 17.27
CA ASP A 178 -15.47 27.67 17.15
C ASP A 178 -14.72 28.36 16.01
N LEU A 179 -13.41 28.10 15.94
CA LEU A 179 -12.56 28.59 14.87
C LEU A 179 -12.99 28.05 13.51
N ALA A 180 -13.33 26.77 13.43
CA ALA A 180 -13.79 26.12 12.21
C ALA A 180 -15.12 26.69 11.69
N ARG A 181 -15.90 27.36 12.54
CA ARG A 181 -17.15 28.04 12.18
C ARG A 181 -16.97 29.55 11.95
N SER A 182 -15.78 30.07 12.20
CA SER A 182 -15.48 31.49 12.03
C SER A 182 -15.24 31.86 10.57
N SER A 183 -15.33 33.15 10.24
CA SER A 183 -14.97 33.67 8.92
C SER A 183 -13.50 33.48 8.56
N ASN A 184 -12.63 33.23 9.54
CA ASN A 184 -11.18 33.12 9.36
C ASN A 184 -10.75 31.91 8.51
N VAL A 185 -11.63 30.90 8.40
CA VAL A 185 -11.38 29.68 7.61
C VAL A 185 -12.32 29.54 6.41
N ALA A 186 -13.18 30.54 6.16
CA ALA A 186 -14.21 30.45 5.13
C ALA A 186 -13.64 30.26 3.71
N GLN A 187 -12.49 30.88 3.42
CA GLN A 187 -11.81 30.72 2.14
C GLN A 187 -11.26 29.31 1.92
N PHE A 188 -10.82 28.65 3.01
CA PHE A 188 -10.37 27.25 2.94
C PHE A 188 -11.54 26.31 2.70
N ILE A 189 -12.66 26.52 3.41
CA ILE A 189 -13.90 25.76 3.21
C ILE A 189 -14.45 25.94 1.79
N ALA A 190 -14.38 27.16 1.23
CA ALA A 190 -14.79 27.41 -0.14
C ALA A 190 -13.94 26.61 -1.14
N TYR A 191 -12.62 26.55 -0.91
CA TYR A 191 -11.72 25.72 -1.71
C TYR A 191 -12.08 24.23 -1.62
N THR A 192 -12.22 23.68 -0.42
CA THR A 192 -12.53 22.23 -0.24
C THR A 192 -13.89 21.86 -0.84
N GLN A 193 -14.91 22.72 -0.72
CA GLN A 193 -16.20 22.52 -1.37
C GLN A 193 -16.12 22.57 -2.90
N ALA A 194 -15.39 23.53 -3.47
CA ALA A 194 -15.28 23.68 -4.91
C ALA A 194 -14.52 22.51 -5.56
N ILE A 195 -13.41 22.06 -4.95
CA ILE A 195 -12.65 20.91 -5.46
C ILE A 195 -13.43 19.60 -5.30
N ALA A 196 -14.21 19.46 -4.22
CA ALA A 196 -15.10 18.30 -4.03
C ALA A 196 -16.20 18.24 -5.09
N ALA A 197 -16.85 19.36 -5.38
CA ALA A 197 -17.88 19.44 -6.43
C ALA A 197 -17.30 19.11 -7.81
N LEU A 198 -16.07 19.54 -8.10
CA LEU A 198 -15.38 19.17 -9.34
C LEU A 198 -15.08 17.67 -9.39
N ALA A 199 -14.56 17.09 -8.32
CA ALA A 199 -14.25 15.66 -8.23
C ALA A 199 -15.51 14.78 -8.41
N GLN A 200 -16.67 15.21 -7.91
CA GLN A 200 -17.95 14.53 -8.11
C GLN A 200 -18.37 14.46 -9.58
N ILE A 201 -18.05 15.49 -10.37
CA ILE A 201 -18.40 15.55 -11.80
C ILE A 201 -17.42 14.74 -12.63
N THR A 202 -16.11 14.84 -12.33
CA THR A 202 -15.08 14.17 -13.16
C THR A 202 -14.80 12.73 -12.76
N GLY A 203 -15.29 12.27 -11.60
CA GLY A 203 -14.95 10.95 -11.07
C GLY A 203 -13.52 10.85 -10.53
N GLY A 204 -12.94 11.96 -10.09
CA GLY A 204 -11.57 12.00 -9.57
C GLY A 204 -10.49 12.08 -10.67
N SER A 205 -9.33 11.46 -10.44
CA SER A 205 -8.18 11.49 -11.37
C SER A 205 -8.23 10.44 -12.49
N GLY A 206 -9.34 9.70 -12.61
CA GLY A 206 -9.54 8.68 -13.64
C GLY A 206 -9.51 9.24 -15.07
N GLU A 207 -9.32 8.35 -16.05
CA GLU A 207 -9.32 8.69 -17.47
C GLU A 207 -10.60 9.46 -17.86
N ALA A 208 -10.45 10.42 -18.78
CA ALA A 208 -11.58 11.15 -19.32
C ALA A 208 -12.58 10.15 -19.91
N THR A 209 -13.82 10.17 -19.44
CA THR A 209 -14.86 9.37 -20.07
C THR A 209 -15.13 9.92 -21.46
N ASP A 210 -15.23 9.05 -22.47
CA ASP A 210 -15.60 9.39 -23.86
C ASP A 210 -17.05 9.92 -24.00
N GLY A 211 -17.65 10.40 -22.90
CA GLY A 211 -18.99 10.94 -22.85
C GLY A 211 -19.06 12.40 -23.30
N PRO A 212 -20.28 12.90 -23.60
CA PRO A 212 -20.49 14.32 -23.87
C PRO A 212 -20.07 15.16 -22.66
N ALA A 213 -19.50 16.35 -22.92
CA ALA A 213 -19.04 17.25 -21.87
C ALA A 213 -20.17 17.59 -20.88
N ASP A 214 -19.98 17.30 -19.58
CA ASP A 214 -20.97 17.61 -18.56
C ASP A 214 -21.15 19.14 -18.45
N PRO A 215 -22.37 19.68 -18.65
CA PRO A 215 -22.60 21.12 -18.63
C PRO A 215 -22.30 21.77 -17.27
N ARG A 216 -22.23 20.98 -16.19
CA ARG A 216 -21.89 21.46 -14.84
C ARG A 216 -20.39 21.66 -14.66
N LEU A 217 -19.55 21.08 -15.52
CA LEU A 217 -18.10 21.09 -15.39
C LEU A 217 -17.52 22.50 -15.46
N GLU A 218 -18.02 23.32 -16.39
CA GLU A 218 -17.54 24.69 -16.55
C GLU A 218 -17.87 25.56 -15.33
N LEU A 219 -19.09 25.44 -14.80
CA LEU A 219 -19.48 26.12 -13.56
C LEU A 219 -18.63 25.68 -12.36
N ALA A 220 -18.33 24.38 -12.25
CA ALA A 220 -17.46 23.86 -11.18
C ALA A 220 -16.01 24.38 -11.29
N ARG A 221 -15.47 24.48 -12.51
CA ARG A 221 -14.14 25.06 -12.77
C ARG A 221 -14.08 26.55 -12.43
N GLN A 222 -15.14 27.30 -12.76
CA GLN A 222 -15.26 28.71 -12.40
C GLN A 222 -15.35 28.88 -10.88
N ALA A 223 -16.14 28.04 -10.20
CA ALA A 223 -16.23 28.04 -8.75
C ALA A 223 -14.88 27.73 -8.08
N LEU A 224 -14.13 26.75 -8.59
CA LEU A 224 -12.79 26.43 -8.10
C LEU A 224 -11.81 27.58 -8.32
N THR A 225 -11.81 28.19 -9.51
CA THR A 225 -10.99 29.37 -9.81
C THR A 225 -11.30 30.51 -8.84
N ALA A 226 -12.57 30.78 -8.58
CA ALA A 226 -13.00 31.80 -7.62
C ALA A 226 -12.55 31.46 -6.18
N ALA A 227 -12.64 30.20 -5.78
CA ALA A 227 -12.21 29.74 -4.47
C ALA A 227 -10.69 29.77 -4.28
N LEU A 228 -9.91 29.65 -5.36
CA LEU A 228 -8.45 29.75 -5.35
C LEU A 228 -7.95 31.21 -5.41
N ALA A 229 -8.77 32.17 -5.86
CA ALA A 229 -8.36 33.55 -6.02
C ALA A 229 -7.77 34.20 -4.74
N PRO A 230 -8.33 33.99 -3.53
CA PRO A 230 -7.74 34.51 -2.28
C PRO A 230 -6.35 33.94 -1.97
N TRP A 231 -6.02 32.80 -2.57
CA TRP A 231 -4.78 32.06 -2.41
C TRP A 231 -3.83 32.29 -3.59
N GLY A 232 -4.00 33.39 -4.34
CA GLY A 232 -3.17 33.68 -5.51
C GLY A 232 -3.35 32.70 -6.66
N GLY A 233 -4.50 32.03 -6.74
CA GLY A 233 -4.79 31.00 -7.74
C GLY A 233 -4.19 29.63 -7.43
N GLN A 234 -3.65 29.42 -6.23
CA GLN A 234 -2.94 28.20 -5.84
C GLN A 234 -3.63 27.51 -4.68
N ALA A 235 -3.49 26.19 -4.57
CA ALA A 235 -4.12 25.44 -3.48
C ALA A 235 -3.47 25.81 -2.12
N PRO A 236 -4.25 25.97 -1.04
CA PRO A 236 -3.73 26.26 0.31
C PRO A 236 -3.10 25.03 1.00
N VAL A 237 -2.80 23.98 0.23
CA VAL A 237 -2.29 22.68 0.68
C VAL A 237 -1.20 22.23 -0.28
N TRP A 238 -0.11 21.69 0.25
CA TRP A 238 1.06 21.28 -0.52
C TRP A 238 1.75 20.05 0.04
N TRP A 239 2.58 19.45 -0.81
CA TRP A 239 3.52 18.41 -0.41
C TRP A 239 4.62 19.01 0.45
N ASP A 240 4.87 18.39 1.60
CA ASP A 240 5.89 18.83 2.54
C ASP A 240 7.02 17.81 2.57
N PHE A 241 8.19 18.20 2.06
CA PHE A 241 9.40 17.38 2.10
C PHE A 241 10.41 17.90 3.12
N ASP A 242 10.09 18.98 3.83
CA ASP A 242 10.96 19.52 4.85
C ASP A 242 10.92 18.64 6.12
N PRO A 243 12.02 18.59 6.89
CA PRO A 243 12.02 17.94 8.19
C PRO A 243 10.86 18.47 9.05
N GLN A 244 10.06 17.54 9.58
CA GLN A 244 8.91 17.92 10.39
C GLN A 244 9.40 18.60 11.69
N PRO A 245 8.87 19.78 12.05
CA PRO A 245 9.38 20.57 13.18
C PRO A 245 9.03 19.96 14.55
N ASP A 246 8.03 19.09 14.60
CA ASP A 246 7.74 18.26 15.78
C ASP A 246 8.59 16.98 15.73
N PRO A 247 9.59 16.82 16.61
CA PRO A 247 10.45 15.64 16.64
C PRO A 247 9.76 14.42 17.28
N THR A 248 8.55 14.57 17.82
CA THR A 248 7.84 13.48 18.48
C THR A 248 7.56 12.35 17.48
N PRO A 249 8.05 11.11 17.69
CA PRO A 249 7.74 10.01 16.79
C PRO A 249 6.23 9.73 16.72
N ASN A 250 5.77 9.15 15.62
CA ASN A 250 4.41 8.62 15.55
C ASN A 250 4.22 7.52 16.60
N ALA A 251 3.07 7.48 17.26
CA ALA A 251 2.70 6.43 18.19
C ALA A 251 2.62 5.03 17.55
N PHE A 252 2.42 4.98 16.23
CA PHE A 252 2.23 3.74 15.48
C PHE A 252 3.23 3.66 14.32
N GLU A 253 3.77 2.47 14.07
CA GLU A 253 4.81 2.21 13.05
C GLU A 253 4.45 2.76 11.67
N PHE A 254 3.22 2.48 11.21
CA PHE A 254 2.65 2.99 9.97
C PHE A 254 1.56 4.02 10.23
N GLY A 255 1.64 4.75 11.34
CA GLY A 255 0.59 5.66 11.76
C GLY A 255 0.35 6.79 10.76
N HIS A 256 -0.91 7.17 10.63
CA HIS A 256 -1.25 8.48 10.10
C HIS A 256 -1.10 9.51 11.22
N ARG A 257 -0.79 10.76 10.89
CA ARG A 257 -0.75 11.86 11.85
C ARG A 257 -1.47 13.06 11.28
N VAL A 258 -2.43 13.60 12.00
CA VAL A 258 -3.06 14.89 11.69
C VAL A 258 -2.70 15.86 12.80
N THR A 259 -2.16 17.02 12.44
CA THR A 259 -1.87 18.10 13.38
C THR A 259 -2.58 19.36 12.94
N VAL A 260 -3.31 20.00 13.85
CA VAL A 260 -3.99 21.28 13.62
C VAL A 260 -3.65 22.25 14.74
N GLY A 261 -3.48 23.52 14.42
CA GLY A 261 -3.12 24.49 15.43
C GLY A 261 -3.31 25.94 15.05
N VAL A 262 -3.17 26.79 16.05
CA VAL A 262 -3.18 28.25 15.94
C VAL A 262 -1.90 28.78 16.57
N ASP A 263 -1.20 29.64 15.85
CA ASP A 263 -0.13 30.46 16.38
C ASP A 263 -0.62 31.90 16.54
N THR A 264 -0.54 32.43 17.75
CA THR A 264 -1.03 33.78 18.06
C THR A 264 -0.01 34.86 17.74
N SER A 265 1.26 34.52 17.46
CA SER A 265 2.29 35.53 17.16
C SER A 265 1.93 36.36 15.93
N ASP A 266 1.26 35.74 14.96
CA ASP A 266 0.77 36.37 13.72
C ASP A 266 -0.62 35.87 13.30
N GLY A 267 -1.27 35.06 14.13
CA GLY A 267 -2.62 34.56 13.90
C GLY A 267 -2.71 33.37 12.94
N GLN A 268 -1.59 32.75 12.54
CA GLN A 268 -1.61 31.64 11.58
C GLN A 268 -2.46 30.46 12.09
N ILE A 269 -3.41 29.99 11.27
CA ILE A 269 -4.15 28.74 11.50
C ILE A 269 -3.60 27.70 10.54
N PHE A 270 -2.95 26.67 11.06
CA PHE A 270 -2.16 25.74 10.25
C PHE A 270 -2.57 24.28 10.44
N GLY A 271 -2.21 23.46 9.46
CA GLY A 271 -2.38 22.02 9.50
C GLY A 271 -1.20 21.27 8.91
N ARG A 272 -0.97 20.05 9.40
CA ARG A 272 -0.07 19.06 8.83
C ARG A 272 -0.76 17.71 8.76
N PHE A 273 -0.48 16.95 7.72
CA PHE A 273 -0.96 15.59 7.56
C PHE A 273 0.17 14.66 7.12
N SER A 274 0.31 13.53 7.80
CA SER A 274 1.24 12.48 7.43
C SER A 274 0.49 11.16 7.18
N LEU A 275 0.79 10.51 6.06
CA LEU A 275 0.36 9.17 5.74
C LEU A 275 1.51 8.18 5.97
N PHE A 276 1.22 7.08 6.69
CA PHE A 276 2.17 5.99 6.94
C PHE A 276 3.52 6.46 7.52
N SER A 277 3.49 7.54 8.31
CA SER A 277 4.66 8.20 8.89
C SER A 277 5.79 8.51 7.89
N SER A 278 5.45 8.65 6.60
CA SER A 278 6.44 8.76 5.52
C SER A 278 6.09 9.85 4.50
N ILE A 279 4.80 10.03 4.22
CA ILE A 279 4.32 10.96 3.19
C ILE A 279 3.70 12.15 3.89
N HIS A 280 4.21 13.37 3.67
CA HIS A 280 3.80 14.55 4.45
C HIS A 280 3.21 15.65 3.59
N PHE A 281 2.25 16.36 4.17
CA PHE A 281 1.55 17.50 3.60
C PHE A 281 1.41 18.59 4.64
N SER A 282 1.43 19.84 4.17
CA SER A 282 1.24 21.03 4.99
C SER A 282 0.17 21.91 4.36
N MET A 283 -0.54 22.68 5.19
CA MET A 283 -1.61 23.56 4.73
C MET A 283 -1.82 24.77 5.64
N LEU A 284 -2.34 25.83 5.05
CA LEU A 284 -2.74 27.06 5.72
C LEU A 284 -4.27 27.19 5.67
N PHE A 285 -4.94 27.19 6.82
CA PHE A 285 -6.40 27.37 6.88
C PHE A 285 -6.83 28.83 6.75
N GLY A 286 -5.97 29.75 7.19
CA GLY A 286 -6.24 31.18 7.22
C GLY A 286 -5.49 31.87 8.35
N THR A 287 -5.99 33.04 8.75
CA THR A 287 -5.43 33.82 9.86
C THR A 287 -6.53 34.29 10.80
N THR A 288 -6.24 34.40 12.09
CA THR A 288 -7.16 34.93 13.10
C THR A 288 -6.62 36.20 13.73
N SER A 289 -7.47 37.21 13.92
CA SER A 289 -7.17 38.35 14.79
C SER A 289 -7.22 37.94 16.27
N ALA A 290 -6.48 38.66 17.11
CA ALA A 290 -6.18 38.35 18.51
C ALA A 290 -7.37 37.83 19.36
N GLY A 291 -7.09 36.87 20.25
CA GLY A 291 -8.06 36.31 21.21
C GLY A 291 -8.02 34.77 21.33
N ALA A 292 -7.51 34.06 20.32
CA ALA A 292 -7.18 32.64 20.43
C ALA A 292 -5.92 32.45 21.30
N ALA A 293 -5.81 31.33 22.00
CA ALA A 293 -4.55 30.93 22.64
C ALA A 293 -3.71 30.10 21.65
N THR A 294 -2.39 30.25 21.68
CA THR A 294 -1.50 29.37 20.91
C THR A 294 -1.70 27.94 21.36
N LYS A 295 -2.09 27.08 20.44
CA LYS A 295 -2.44 25.69 20.73
C LYS A 295 -2.23 24.82 19.49
N THR A 296 -1.64 23.65 19.71
CA THR A 296 -1.52 22.59 18.71
C THR A 296 -2.18 21.33 19.27
N VAL A 297 -2.94 20.63 18.42
CA VAL A 297 -3.44 19.30 18.69
C VAL A 297 -2.94 18.36 17.61
N THR A 298 -2.32 17.25 18.05
CA THR A 298 -1.79 16.19 17.20
C THR A 298 -2.55 14.90 17.51
N VAL A 299 -3.02 14.24 16.46
CA VAL A 299 -3.69 12.95 16.55
C VAL A 299 -2.97 11.95 15.66
N ASP A 300 -2.38 10.95 16.29
CA ASP A 300 -1.85 9.76 15.63
C ASP A 300 -2.98 8.74 15.49
N ILE A 301 -3.03 8.06 14.35
CA ILE A 301 -4.07 7.10 13.99
C ILE A 301 -3.39 5.82 13.52
N ASP A 302 -3.77 4.69 14.09
CA ASP A 302 -3.29 3.37 13.66
C ASP A 302 -4.17 2.85 12.51
N PRO A 303 -3.67 2.81 11.27
CA PRO A 303 -4.45 2.25 10.17
C PRO A 303 -4.70 0.75 10.30
N MET A 304 -3.90 0.03 11.10
CA MET A 304 -3.95 -1.42 11.25
C MET A 304 -4.76 -1.88 12.46
N ALA A 305 -5.19 -0.97 13.34
CA ALA A 305 -6.04 -1.32 14.48
C ALA A 305 -7.30 -2.06 14.00
N ALA A 306 -7.79 -3.09 14.69
CA ALA A 306 -9.03 -3.75 14.28
C ALA A 306 -10.26 -2.93 14.68
N HIS A 307 -10.27 -2.39 15.90
CA HIS A 307 -11.41 -1.72 16.54
C HIS A 307 -10.93 -0.56 17.44
N THR A 308 -11.85 0.35 17.78
CA THR A 308 -11.68 1.34 18.85
C THR A 308 -11.52 0.64 20.22
N PRO A 309 -10.93 1.28 21.26
CA PRO A 309 -10.49 2.68 21.35
C PRO A 309 -8.97 2.91 21.14
N ASN A 310 -8.19 1.85 20.95
CA ASN A 310 -6.72 1.91 20.87
C ASN A 310 -6.21 2.29 19.47
N ASP A 311 -7.08 2.85 18.65
CA ASP A 311 -6.84 3.22 17.25
C ASP A 311 -6.24 4.62 17.10
N ILE A 312 -6.21 5.43 18.17
CA ILE A 312 -5.63 6.78 18.13
C ILE A 312 -4.82 7.12 19.38
N LYS A 313 -3.88 8.05 19.23
CA LYS A 313 -3.23 8.77 20.33
C LYS A 313 -3.34 10.28 20.10
N ARG A 314 -3.96 10.99 21.05
CA ARG A 314 -4.12 12.45 21.00
C ARG A 314 -3.16 13.13 21.96
N VAL A 315 -2.46 14.15 21.47
CA VAL A 315 -1.58 15.01 22.27
C VAL A 315 -1.95 16.47 22.00
N GLU A 316 -1.94 17.27 23.06
CA GLU A 316 -2.21 18.71 22.99
C GLU A 316 -1.01 19.47 23.59
N ALA A 317 -0.63 20.58 22.94
CA ALA A 317 0.47 21.42 23.37
C ALA A 317 0.07 22.91 23.32
N ALA A 318 0.44 23.66 24.36
CA ALA A 318 0.27 25.11 24.43
C ALA A 318 1.40 25.86 23.67
N SER A 319 1.69 25.41 22.45
CA SER A 319 2.76 25.92 21.58
C SER A 319 2.41 25.67 20.12
N ALA A 320 2.96 26.45 19.19
CA ALA A 320 2.83 26.25 17.75
C ALA A 320 3.96 25.36 17.17
N ILE A 321 4.26 24.22 17.82
CA ILE A 321 5.40 23.35 17.46
C ILE A 321 5.35 22.84 16.01
N ALA A 322 4.14 22.70 15.45
CA ALA A 322 3.90 22.17 14.11
C ALA A 322 3.57 23.27 13.08
N ARG A 323 3.90 24.53 13.38
CA ARG A 323 3.70 25.68 12.50
C ARG A 323 4.26 25.42 11.08
N VAL A 324 3.64 26.02 10.07
CA VAL A 324 4.01 25.81 8.66
C VAL A 324 4.63 27.07 8.06
N ALA A 325 5.69 26.87 7.26
CA ALA A 325 6.20 27.90 6.37
C ALA A 325 5.45 27.78 5.04
N VAL A 326 4.73 28.82 4.64
CA VAL A 326 3.98 28.82 3.40
C VAL A 326 4.96 29.02 2.24
N PRO A 327 5.08 28.07 1.30
CA PRO A 327 5.97 28.24 0.16
C PRO A 327 5.43 29.31 -0.79
N ALA A 328 6.32 30.03 -1.46
CA ALA A 328 5.94 30.99 -2.51
C ALA A 328 5.22 30.31 -3.69
N LEU A 329 5.54 29.04 -3.93
CA LEU A 329 4.87 28.18 -4.91
C LEU A 329 4.64 26.79 -4.28
N PRO A 330 3.39 26.40 -3.95
CA PRO A 330 3.00 25.11 -3.37
C PRO A 330 3.53 23.87 -4.09
N THR A 331 3.80 23.96 -5.39
CA THR A 331 4.32 22.82 -6.19
C THR A 331 5.85 22.77 -6.24
N ALA A 332 6.56 23.81 -5.80
CA ALA A 332 8.03 23.86 -5.90
C ALA A 332 8.73 22.78 -5.07
N GLY A 333 8.21 22.47 -3.88
CA GLY A 333 8.72 21.40 -3.03
C GLY A 333 8.66 20.04 -3.72
N LEU A 334 7.51 19.71 -4.33
CA LEU A 334 7.35 18.47 -5.10
C LEU A 334 8.26 18.45 -6.34
N ALA A 335 8.33 19.54 -7.11
CA ALA A 335 9.20 19.60 -8.28
C ALA A 335 10.68 19.39 -7.92
N THR A 336 11.11 19.96 -6.79
CA THR A 336 12.47 19.76 -6.25
C THR A 336 12.68 18.32 -5.76
N ALA A 337 11.68 17.75 -5.10
CA ALA A 337 11.76 16.37 -4.61
C ALA A 337 11.81 15.33 -5.74
N ILE A 338 11.11 15.59 -6.84
CA ILE A 338 11.18 14.76 -8.05
C ILE A 338 12.56 14.89 -8.70
N SER A 339 13.06 16.12 -8.90
CA SER A 339 14.34 16.32 -9.59
C SER A 339 15.55 15.82 -8.80
N SER A 340 15.47 15.84 -7.47
CA SER A 340 16.51 15.31 -6.58
C SER A 340 16.37 13.82 -6.26
N GLY A 341 15.27 13.17 -6.67
CA GLY A 341 14.97 11.78 -6.32
C GLY A 341 14.55 11.55 -4.86
N SER A 342 14.39 12.60 -4.06
CA SER A 342 13.97 12.46 -2.66
C SER A 342 12.54 11.94 -2.53
N GLN A 343 11.67 12.25 -3.50
CA GLN A 343 10.31 11.71 -3.54
C GLN A 343 10.30 10.19 -3.77
N GLU A 344 11.15 9.69 -4.68
CA GLU A 344 11.32 8.26 -4.90
C GLU A 344 11.90 7.59 -3.66
N ALA A 345 12.91 8.20 -3.02
CA ALA A 345 13.52 7.67 -1.81
C ALA A 345 12.51 7.49 -0.66
N VAL A 346 11.58 8.43 -0.47
CA VAL A 346 10.51 8.33 0.53
C VAL A 346 9.61 7.12 0.28
N LEU A 347 9.19 6.89 -0.97
CA LEU A 347 8.32 5.76 -1.31
C LEU A 347 9.07 4.42 -1.22
N THR A 348 10.31 4.38 -1.68
CA THR A 348 11.17 3.19 -1.57
C THR A 348 11.41 2.84 -0.09
N ASP A 349 11.65 3.82 0.78
CA ASP A 349 11.79 3.58 2.21
C ASP A 349 10.50 3.05 2.85
N LEU A 350 9.34 3.61 2.48
CA LEU A 350 8.05 3.11 2.94
C LEU A 350 7.82 1.66 2.51
N MET A 351 8.07 1.33 1.24
CA MET A 351 7.92 -0.05 0.74
C MET A 351 8.85 -1.02 1.47
N ARG A 352 10.11 -0.62 1.71
CA ARG A 352 11.07 -1.40 2.49
C ARG A 352 10.59 -1.64 3.94
N LYS A 353 9.99 -0.63 4.58
CA LYS A 353 9.38 -0.77 5.93
C LYS A 353 8.23 -1.77 5.90
N ILE A 354 7.34 -1.69 4.90
CA ILE A 354 6.21 -2.63 4.74
C ILE A 354 6.72 -4.07 4.59
N GLU A 355 7.77 -4.28 3.79
CA GLU A 355 8.37 -5.60 3.59
C GLU A 355 9.02 -6.15 4.87
N ALA A 356 9.71 -5.29 5.63
CA ALA A 356 10.30 -5.64 6.92
C ALA A 356 9.21 -6.03 7.95
N HIS A 357 8.11 -5.28 8.00
CA HIS A 357 6.96 -5.61 8.86
C HIS A 357 6.33 -6.96 8.47
N SER A 358 6.12 -7.19 7.17
CA SER A 358 5.65 -8.48 6.65
C SER A 358 6.58 -9.64 7.02
N LEU A 359 7.89 -9.43 6.92
CA LEU A 359 8.90 -10.41 7.32
C LEU A 359 8.84 -10.74 8.81
N ALA A 360 8.77 -9.72 9.67
CA ALA A 360 8.66 -9.91 11.11
C ALA A 360 7.42 -10.73 11.48
N LYS A 361 6.26 -10.41 10.87
CA LYS A 361 5.02 -11.17 11.08
C LYS A 361 5.13 -12.63 10.61
N SER A 362 5.76 -12.88 9.46
CA SER A 362 6.05 -14.24 9.00
C SER A 362 6.96 -14.99 9.98
N ALA A 363 8.02 -14.32 10.47
CA ALA A 363 8.97 -14.92 11.40
C ALA A 363 8.31 -15.29 12.73
N ALA A 364 7.48 -14.40 13.29
CA ALA A 364 6.70 -14.68 14.49
C ALA A 364 5.77 -15.90 14.31
N ARG A 365 5.11 -16.01 13.15
CA ARG A 365 4.25 -17.15 12.83
C ARG A 365 5.04 -18.46 12.74
N ILE A 366 6.14 -18.46 11.99
CA ILE A 366 7.03 -19.63 11.86
C ILE A 366 7.55 -20.06 13.23
N HIS A 367 7.99 -19.11 14.06
CA HIS A 367 8.46 -19.37 15.41
C HIS A 367 7.36 -20.02 16.28
N ALA A 368 6.13 -19.50 16.23
CA ALA A 368 5.00 -20.06 16.97
C ALA A 368 4.66 -21.50 16.51
N GLU A 369 4.70 -21.78 15.20
CA GLU A 369 4.48 -23.12 14.66
C GLU A 369 5.60 -24.10 15.05
N LEU A 370 6.86 -23.62 15.10
CA LEU A 370 8.03 -24.41 15.52
C LEU A 370 8.07 -24.72 17.01
N ALA A 371 7.22 -24.10 17.85
CA ALA A 371 7.13 -24.44 19.26
C ALA A 371 6.78 -25.93 19.48
N ALA A 372 6.06 -26.55 18.53
CA ALA A 372 5.73 -27.98 18.58
C ALA A 372 6.92 -28.90 18.26
N TYR A 373 8.02 -28.38 17.68
CA TYR A 373 9.11 -29.19 17.14
C TYR A 373 9.71 -30.16 18.17
N SER A 374 9.88 -29.72 19.42
CA SER A 374 10.45 -30.54 20.50
C SER A 374 9.61 -31.78 20.87
N THR A 375 8.34 -31.81 20.44
CA THR A 375 7.40 -32.91 20.72
C THR A 375 7.23 -33.88 19.55
N LEU A 376 7.81 -33.55 18.39
CA LEU A 376 7.70 -34.33 17.16
C LEU A 376 8.85 -35.34 17.07
N SER A 377 8.62 -36.43 16.33
CA SER A 377 9.74 -37.26 15.88
C SER A 377 10.66 -36.47 14.94
N GLU A 378 11.90 -36.95 14.74
CA GLU A 378 12.85 -36.30 13.83
C GLU A 378 12.23 -36.09 12.43
N PHE A 379 11.63 -37.13 11.86
CA PHE A 379 10.99 -37.07 10.56
C PHE A 379 9.83 -36.06 10.49
N GLU A 380 8.96 -36.04 11.50
CA GLU A 380 7.86 -35.08 11.56
C GLU A 380 8.37 -33.63 11.75
N GLY A 381 9.44 -33.46 12.51
CA GLY A 381 10.12 -32.18 12.68
C GLY A 381 10.73 -31.68 11.37
N GLU A 382 11.39 -32.54 10.61
CA GLU A 382 11.90 -32.21 9.28
C GLU A 382 10.78 -31.79 8.33
N GLN A 383 9.69 -32.56 8.27
CA GLN A 383 8.52 -32.21 7.48
C GLN A 383 7.87 -30.90 7.91
N LEU A 384 7.89 -30.57 9.21
CA LEU A 384 7.39 -29.29 9.70
C LEU A 384 8.23 -28.14 9.13
N VAL A 385 9.56 -28.23 9.22
CA VAL A 385 10.48 -27.19 8.69
C VAL A 385 10.30 -27.03 7.18
N ASP A 386 10.27 -28.13 6.44
CA ASP A 386 10.11 -28.10 4.97
C ASP A 386 8.80 -27.42 4.57
N ARG A 387 7.67 -27.76 5.24
CA ARG A 387 6.38 -27.11 4.99
C ARG A 387 6.40 -25.61 5.28
N LEU A 388 7.08 -25.19 6.35
CA LEU A 388 7.19 -23.77 6.73
C LEU A 388 8.01 -22.99 5.69
N ILE A 389 9.11 -23.56 5.21
CA ILE A 389 9.92 -23.00 4.12
C ILE A 389 9.13 -22.95 2.81
N ASP A 390 8.40 -24.01 2.46
CA ASP A 390 7.53 -24.05 1.29
C ASP A 390 6.44 -22.98 1.33
N GLY A 391 5.87 -22.74 2.52
CA GLY A 391 4.93 -21.64 2.76
C GLY A 391 5.54 -20.25 2.57
N GLN A 392 6.88 -20.13 2.45
CA GLN A 392 7.61 -18.89 2.15
C GLN A 392 8.34 -18.94 0.80
N ALA A 393 8.01 -19.87 -0.10
CA ALA A 393 8.77 -20.12 -1.32
C ALA A 393 8.94 -18.87 -2.23
N GLN A 394 7.94 -17.98 -2.33
CA GLN A 394 8.09 -16.72 -3.08
C GLN A 394 9.17 -15.81 -2.48
N ARG A 395 9.29 -15.77 -1.14
CA ARG A 395 10.33 -14.99 -0.45
C ARG A 395 11.72 -15.58 -0.69
N VAL A 396 11.83 -16.91 -0.68
CA VAL A 396 13.07 -17.61 -1.03
C VAL A 396 13.47 -17.36 -2.48
N LEU A 397 12.51 -17.36 -3.42
CA LEU A 397 12.74 -17.00 -4.81
C LEU A 397 13.26 -15.57 -4.95
N ASN A 398 12.62 -14.60 -4.27
CA ASN A 398 13.05 -13.19 -4.31
C ASN A 398 14.46 -13.01 -3.74
N MET A 399 14.79 -13.71 -2.65
CA MET A 399 16.14 -13.72 -2.09
C MET A 399 17.16 -14.32 -3.06
N THR A 400 16.81 -15.41 -3.74
CA THR A 400 17.66 -16.04 -4.77
C THR A 400 17.91 -15.08 -5.93
N LYS A 401 16.86 -14.41 -6.43
CA LYS A 401 16.98 -13.35 -7.45
C LYS A 401 17.94 -12.26 -7.01
N TRP A 402 17.76 -11.74 -5.80
CA TRP A 402 18.63 -10.69 -5.26
C TRP A 402 20.09 -11.14 -5.21
N VAL A 403 20.36 -12.35 -4.70
CA VAL A 403 21.73 -12.88 -4.65
C VAL A 403 22.35 -12.96 -6.05
N LEU A 404 21.63 -13.54 -7.00
CA LEU A 404 22.12 -13.74 -8.36
C LEU A 404 22.32 -12.42 -9.12
N GLN A 405 21.42 -11.46 -8.96
CA GLN A 405 21.52 -10.11 -9.53
C GLN A 405 22.70 -9.32 -8.95
N ASN A 406 23.06 -9.55 -7.69
CA ASN A 406 24.23 -8.93 -7.06
C ASN A 406 25.54 -9.69 -7.36
N PHE A 407 25.46 -10.98 -7.71
CA PHE A 407 26.61 -11.80 -8.08
C PHE A 407 27.02 -11.58 -9.55
N LYS A 408 26.06 -11.56 -10.48
CA LYS A 408 26.31 -11.49 -11.93
C LYS A 408 27.22 -10.31 -12.35
N PRO A 409 27.06 -9.07 -11.85
CA PRO A 409 27.93 -7.95 -12.20
C PRO A 409 29.37 -8.08 -11.69
N ARG A 410 29.63 -9.01 -10.76
CA ARG A 410 30.96 -9.26 -10.18
C ARG A 410 31.73 -10.34 -10.94
N LEU A 411 31.13 -10.98 -11.94
CA LEU A 411 31.83 -11.92 -12.79
C LEU A 411 32.90 -11.22 -13.64
N PRO A 412 34.04 -11.87 -13.87
CA PRO A 412 34.99 -11.44 -14.90
C PRO A 412 34.30 -11.27 -16.26
N ALA A 413 34.73 -10.27 -17.03
CA ALA A 413 34.12 -9.93 -18.31
C ALA A 413 34.19 -11.09 -19.31
N GLU A 414 35.20 -11.96 -19.18
CA GLU A 414 35.42 -13.15 -20.01
C GLU A 414 34.40 -14.25 -19.74
N LEU A 415 33.91 -14.34 -18.50
CA LEU A 415 32.94 -15.36 -18.07
C LEU A 415 31.49 -14.91 -18.25
N LEU A 416 31.24 -13.60 -18.32
CA LEU A 416 29.90 -13.04 -18.41
C LEU A 416 29.09 -13.55 -19.63
N PRO A 417 29.65 -13.69 -20.85
CA PRO A 417 28.89 -14.23 -21.98
C PRO A 417 28.46 -15.69 -21.80
N VAL A 418 29.23 -16.48 -21.03
CA VAL A 418 28.97 -17.91 -20.83
C VAL A 418 28.03 -18.13 -19.63
N LEU A 419 28.32 -17.48 -18.50
CA LEU A 419 27.60 -17.68 -17.24
C LEU A 419 26.42 -16.73 -17.05
N GLY A 420 26.44 -15.56 -17.67
CA GLY A 420 25.37 -14.57 -17.56
C GLY A 420 24.00 -15.13 -17.92
N PRO A 421 23.83 -15.77 -19.11
CA PRO A 421 22.56 -16.38 -19.48
C PRO A 421 22.13 -17.54 -18.56
N MET A 422 23.10 -18.33 -18.06
CA MET A 422 22.82 -19.38 -17.09
C MET A 422 22.26 -18.79 -15.79
N ILE A 423 22.90 -17.74 -15.26
CA ILE A 423 22.44 -17.05 -14.05
C ILE A 423 21.03 -16.45 -14.25
N ASP A 424 20.76 -15.84 -15.40
CA ASP A 424 19.43 -15.31 -15.70
C ASP A 424 18.36 -16.42 -15.69
N ALA A 425 18.67 -17.56 -16.29
CA ALA A 425 17.76 -18.69 -16.36
C ALA A 425 17.53 -19.39 -15.00
N MET A 426 18.40 -19.21 -14.01
CA MET A 426 18.21 -19.74 -12.64
C MET A 426 17.04 -19.09 -11.90
N THR A 427 16.53 -17.96 -12.38
CA THR A 427 15.34 -17.29 -11.82
C THR A 427 14.34 -16.87 -12.89
N ALA A 428 14.47 -17.42 -14.11
CA ALA A 428 13.62 -17.06 -15.22
C ALA A 428 12.17 -17.53 -15.02
N HIS A 429 11.25 -16.61 -15.33
CA HIS A 429 9.83 -16.87 -15.42
C HIS A 429 9.47 -17.57 -16.74
N ASP A 430 8.43 -18.39 -16.67
CA ASP A 430 7.79 -19.01 -17.83
C ASP A 430 6.27 -18.93 -17.68
N PRO A 431 5.58 -18.00 -18.38
CA PRO A 431 4.13 -17.84 -18.26
C PRO A 431 3.34 -19.06 -18.75
N ASN A 432 3.96 -19.93 -19.55
CA ASN A 432 3.39 -21.17 -20.08
C ASN A 432 3.69 -22.38 -19.19
N SER A 433 4.35 -22.19 -18.05
CA SER A 433 4.49 -23.20 -17.01
C SER A 433 3.32 -23.15 -16.02
N THR A 434 3.06 -24.26 -15.32
CA THR A 434 1.95 -24.35 -14.36
C THR A 434 2.15 -23.47 -13.12
N ASN A 435 3.39 -23.09 -12.80
CA ASN A 435 3.72 -22.26 -11.63
C ASN A 435 4.46 -20.96 -11.94
N GLY A 436 4.56 -20.58 -13.21
CA GLY A 436 5.20 -19.33 -13.62
C GLY A 436 6.73 -19.35 -13.65
N LEU A 437 7.37 -20.50 -13.40
CA LEU A 437 8.83 -20.65 -13.40
C LEU A 437 9.31 -21.62 -14.47
N SER A 438 10.45 -21.30 -15.08
CA SER A 438 11.17 -22.26 -15.94
C SER A 438 11.64 -23.49 -15.14
N THR A 439 11.99 -24.57 -15.85
CA THR A 439 12.54 -25.79 -15.23
C THR A 439 13.77 -25.51 -14.38
N MET A 440 14.69 -24.67 -14.87
CA MET A 440 15.92 -24.35 -14.13
C MET A 440 15.65 -23.43 -12.93
N ALA A 441 14.68 -22.52 -13.04
CA ALA A 441 14.26 -21.71 -11.89
C ALA A 441 13.60 -22.56 -10.80
N ASN A 442 12.78 -23.54 -11.18
CA ASN A 442 12.21 -24.51 -10.23
C ASN A 442 13.29 -25.32 -9.50
N ALA A 443 14.28 -25.83 -10.25
CA ALA A 443 15.40 -26.57 -9.65
C ALA A 443 16.23 -25.68 -8.70
N THR A 444 16.51 -24.44 -9.10
CA THR A 444 17.25 -23.48 -8.28
C THR A 444 16.49 -23.15 -6.99
N LEU A 445 15.19 -22.91 -7.08
CA LEU A 445 14.34 -22.65 -5.91
C LEU A 445 14.33 -23.86 -4.95
N ALA A 446 14.28 -25.09 -5.47
CA ALA A 446 14.35 -26.29 -4.63
C ALA A 446 15.68 -26.38 -3.85
N ILE A 447 16.81 -26.05 -4.49
CA ILE A 447 18.13 -25.99 -3.84
C ILE A 447 18.13 -24.92 -2.73
N ALA A 448 17.66 -23.71 -3.03
CA ALA A 448 17.61 -22.61 -2.08
C ALA A 448 16.75 -22.94 -0.85
N LYS A 449 15.55 -23.51 -1.06
CA LYS A 449 14.67 -23.96 0.03
C LYS A 449 15.34 -25.04 0.90
N SER A 450 15.95 -26.04 0.27
CA SER A 450 16.63 -27.14 0.98
C SER A 450 17.77 -26.62 1.86
N ALA A 451 18.54 -25.65 1.37
CA ALA A 451 19.62 -25.03 2.13
C ALA A 451 19.11 -24.26 3.36
N LEU A 452 18.03 -23.48 3.20
CA LEU A 452 17.41 -22.76 4.32
C LEU A 452 16.79 -23.72 5.35
N ALA A 453 16.13 -24.79 4.89
CA ALA A 453 15.58 -25.82 5.76
C ALA A 453 16.68 -26.56 6.54
N ALA A 454 17.81 -26.86 5.91
CA ALA A 454 18.98 -27.44 6.58
C ALA A 454 19.52 -26.49 7.65
N GLN A 455 19.72 -25.21 7.31
CA GLN A 455 20.22 -24.21 8.27
C GLN A 455 19.27 -24.00 9.45
N MET A 456 17.95 -23.97 9.21
CA MET A 456 16.96 -23.87 10.30
C MET A 456 17.01 -25.08 11.22
N ARG A 457 17.15 -26.29 10.69
CA ARG A 457 17.29 -27.51 11.50
C ARG A 457 18.56 -27.49 12.35
N GLU A 458 19.68 -27.02 11.81
CA GLU A 458 20.90 -26.82 12.59
C GLU A 458 20.70 -25.79 13.71
N ASP A 459 20.09 -24.64 13.42
CA ASP A 459 19.85 -23.61 14.42
C ASP A 459 18.84 -24.07 15.51
N ILE A 460 17.92 -24.98 15.19
CA ILE A 460 17.07 -25.65 16.19
C ILE A 460 17.91 -26.57 17.09
N LYS A 461 18.76 -27.43 16.49
CA LYS A 461 19.64 -28.34 17.23
C LYS A 461 20.59 -27.58 18.17
N ASP A 462 21.07 -26.43 17.73
CA ASP A 462 21.95 -25.55 18.50
C ASP A 462 21.21 -24.68 19.54
N GLY A 463 19.87 -24.71 19.57
CA GLY A 463 19.05 -23.90 20.48
C GLY A 463 19.11 -22.39 20.21
N ARG A 464 19.40 -21.99 18.96
CA ARG A 464 19.55 -20.57 18.54
C ARG A 464 18.41 -20.04 17.68
N LEU A 465 17.46 -20.89 17.28
CA LEU A 465 16.37 -20.49 16.39
C LEU A 465 15.25 -19.74 17.13
N ASP A 466 15.48 -18.45 17.40
CA ASP A 466 14.44 -17.52 17.85
C ASP A 466 13.78 -16.76 16.68
N GLU A 467 12.77 -15.96 16.98
CA GLU A 467 12.05 -15.14 15.99
C GLU A 467 12.99 -14.23 15.18
N ARG A 468 13.98 -13.62 15.84
CA ARG A 468 14.96 -12.75 15.19
C ARG A 468 15.81 -13.54 14.20
N ARG A 469 16.27 -14.73 14.59
CA ARG A 469 17.07 -15.61 13.74
C ARG A 469 16.26 -16.10 12.54
N ILE A 470 14.98 -16.43 12.73
CA ILE A 470 14.08 -16.76 11.62
C ILE A 470 13.96 -15.59 10.65
N ALA A 471 13.77 -14.36 11.15
CA ALA A 471 13.72 -13.18 10.30
C ALA A 471 15.04 -12.97 9.53
N GLN A 472 16.20 -13.23 10.15
CA GLN A 472 17.50 -13.18 9.47
C GLN A 472 17.70 -14.25 8.40
N LEU A 473 17.15 -15.46 8.60
CA LEU A 473 17.20 -16.54 7.62
C LEU A 473 16.21 -16.32 6.47
N MET A 474 15.07 -15.69 6.74
CA MET A 474 14.03 -15.43 5.74
C MET A 474 14.18 -14.06 5.05
N GLY A 475 15.01 -13.17 5.59
CA GLY A 475 15.31 -11.85 5.04
C GLY A 475 16.67 -11.77 4.34
N GLU A 476 17.12 -10.55 4.11
CA GLU A 476 18.45 -10.26 3.59
C GLU A 476 19.55 -10.57 4.64
N GLY A 477 20.79 -10.78 4.19
CA GLY A 477 21.94 -11.03 5.06
C GLY A 477 22.21 -12.52 5.27
N PRO A 478 22.06 -13.10 6.49
CA PRO A 478 22.43 -14.50 6.76
C PRO A 478 21.68 -15.51 5.87
N GLY A 479 20.37 -15.35 5.66
CA GLY A 479 19.61 -16.19 4.74
C GLY A 479 20.14 -16.12 3.31
N ALA A 480 20.41 -14.92 2.82
CA ALA A 480 20.97 -14.70 1.50
C ALA A 480 22.36 -15.33 1.34
N ALA A 481 23.18 -15.37 2.39
CA ALA A 481 24.46 -16.06 2.38
C ALA A 481 24.30 -17.58 2.25
N VAL A 482 23.37 -18.18 3.00
CA VAL A 482 23.04 -19.62 2.93
C VAL A 482 22.55 -19.99 1.53
N VAL A 483 21.57 -19.23 1.01
CA VAL A 483 21.03 -19.43 -0.33
C VAL A 483 22.12 -19.26 -1.38
N GLY A 484 22.91 -18.19 -1.30
CA GLY A 484 23.97 -17.89 -2.25
C GLY A 484 25.05 -18.96 -2.29
N GLN A 485 25.47 -19.47 -1.14
CA GLN A 485 26.41 -20.57 -1.09
C GLN A 485 25.84 -21.80 -1.81
N ALA A 486 24.60 -22.19 -1.51
CA ALA A 486 23.99 -23.37 -2.11
C ALA A 486 23.80 -23.24 -3.64
N VAL A 487 23.28 -22.11 -4.11
CA VAL A 487 22.95 -21.92 -5.53
C VAL A 487 24.17 -21.61 -6.41
N LEU A 488 25.22 -20.98 -5.86
CA LEU A 488 26.44 -20.64 -6.62
C LEU A 488 27.52 -21.71 -6.54
N THR A 489 27.44 -22.67 -5.62
CA THR A 489 28.42 -23.76 -5.50
C THR A 489 28.64 -24.50 -6.83
N PRO A 490 27.61 -24.91 -7.60
CA PRO A 490 27.82 -25.60 -8.88
C PRO A 490 28.60 -24.76 -9.90
N ILE A 491 28.38 -23.44 -9.92
CA ILE A 491 29.07 -22.51 -10.83
C ILE A 491 30.53 -22.36 -10.40
N THR A 492 30.76 -22.12 -9.11
CA THR A 492 32.12 -21.91 -8.59
C THR A 492 32.98 -23.17 -8.68
N GLN A 493 32.40 -24.36 -8.49
CA GLN A 493 33.09 -25.64 -8.68
C GLN A 493 33.47 -25.87 -10.15
N ALA A 494 32.62 -25.47 -11.10
CA ALA A 494 32.92 -25.56 -12.52
C ALA A 494 34.02 -24.58 -13.00
N LEU A 495 34.31 -23.53 -12.22
CA LEU A 495 35.35 -22.53 -12.50
C LEU A 495 36.67 -22.78 -11.76
N GLY A 496 36.63 -23.55 -10.67
CA GLY A 496 37.76 -23.84 -9.78
C GLY A 496 38.46 -25.18 -10.05
N GLY A 497 38.06 -25.90 -11.10
CA GLY A 497 38.79 -27.02 -11.70
C GLY A 497 39.31 -26.61 -13.06
#